data_AF-A0AB36PZ66-F1
#
_entry.id   AF-A0AB36PZ66-F1
#
_cell.length_a   1.000
_cell.length_b   1.000
_cell.length_c   1.000
_cell.angle_alpha   90.00
_cell.angle_beta   90.00
_cell.angle_gamma   90.00
#
_symmetry.space_group_name_H-M   'P 1'
#
loop_
_entity.id
_entity.type
_entity.pdbx_description
1 polymer ?
#
loop_
_entity_poly.entity_id
_entity_poly.type
_entity_poly.pdbx_seq_one_letter_code
_entity_poly.pdbx_strand_id
1 'polypeptide(L)'
;MARRQNMAEGRSPVKTAIVTASWDQDFERCKLLCETVDKYTTGFTKHYILVESKDVALFRQLESSRRIIIDERDLLPSWLHAFWDPTHLWRRRIWLSLKTKPLRGWHVQQLRRIALAGAMEEDGFLYMDSDMAFLRPFDCSTLWHGEKLRLFVRPNALANPKWPEHPVWAANAAKLLGIQNGKSGLNDYIGQLVSWRRDSVISMCERIEAHTGQHWVAALGKIRRFSECILYGRYVDDILKGVGHFHDTGDLCRVYWFSPPPTEDEFRAFIAGLEPHQVAIGMQSFIGLSVDDIRRVINI
;
A
#
# COMPACT_ATOMS: atom_id res chain seq x y z
N MET A 1 8.57 -18.30 46.57
CA MET A 1 8.11 -17.12 45.82
C MET A 1 9.35 -16.27 45.57
N ALA A 2 9.82 -15.93 44.38
CA ALA A 2 9.20 -15.86 43.07
C ALA A 2 10.22 -16.27 41.97
N ARG A 3 9.93 -17.37 41.27
CA ARG A 3 10.44 -17.65 39.93
C ARG A 3 9.49 -16.98 38.94
N ARG A 4 9.76 -15.71 38.61
CA ARG A 4 9.15 -15.01 37.47
C ARG A 4 10.14 -13.97 36.93
N GLN A 5 11.32 -14.44 36.57
CA GLN A 5 12.22 -13.73 35.67
C GLN A 5 12.73 -14.76 34.66
N ASN A 6 12.76 -14.34 33.40
CA ASN A 6 13.29 -15.03 32.21
C ASN A 6 12.38 -16.09 31.57
N MET A 7 11.37 -15.59 30.84
CA MET A 7 10.76 -16.30 29.69
C MET A 7 10.59 -15.35 28.49
N ALA A 8 11.52 -14.40 28.32
CA ALA A 8 11.61 -13.53 27.15
C ALA A 8 12.91 -13.80 26.36
N GLU A 9 13.43 -15.03 26.44
CA GLU A 9 14.59 -15.49 25.68
C GLU A 9 14.10 -16.26 24.44
N GLY A 10 14.45 -15.77 23.24
CA GLY A 10 14.47 -16.59 22.03
C GLY A 10 13.58 -16.19 20.85
N ARG A 11 12.99 -14.98 20.80
CA ARG A 11 12.18 -14.59 19.65
C ARG A 11 12.93 -13.67 18.69
N SER A 12 13.08 -14.11 17.45
CA SER A 12 13.65 -13.28 16.38
C SER A 12 12.87 -11.96 16.25
N PRO A 13 13.55 -10.82 16.07
CA PRO A 13 12.88 -9.55 15.84
C PRO A 13 12.04 -9.63 14.56
N VAL A 14 10.82 -9.07 14.62
CA VAL A 14 9.93 -8.96 13.46
C VAL A 14 10.56 -8.12 12.36
N LYS A 15 10.54 -8.62 11.14
CA LYS A 15 11.13 -7.96 9.96
C LYS A 15 10.07 -7.20 9.19
N THR A 16 10.34 -5.93 8.91
CA THR A 16 9.45 -5.09 8.10
C THR A 16 10.15 -4.61 6.84
N ALA A 17 9.50 -4.76 5.69
CA ALA A 17 9.93 -4.11 4.46
C ALA A 17 9.07 -2.90 4.12
N ILE A 18 9.67 -1.90 3.50
CA ILE A 18 8.96 -0.82 2.83
C ILE A 18 8.64 -1.25 1.40
N VAL A 19 7.46 -0.88 0.90
CA VAL A 19 7.01 -1.26 -0.43
C VAL A 19 6.38 -0.07 -1.15
N THR A 20 6.87 0.20 -2.35
CA THR A 20 6.32 1.25 -3.23
C THR A 20 5.93 0.65 -4.57
N ALA A 21 4.69 0.89 -5.00
CA ALA A 21 4.29 0.62 -6.38
C ALA A 21 4.48 1.92 -7.20
N SER A 22 5.16 1.83 -8.34
CA SER A 22 5.41 3.01 -9.19
C SER A 22 5.42 2.65 -10.68
N TRP A 23 5.62 3.67 -11.52
CA TRP A 23 5.67 3.60 -12.98
C TRP A 23 6.46 4.79 -13.53
N ASP A 24 6.85 4.72 -14.81
CA ASP A 24 7.68 5.73 -15.49
C ASP A 24 7.29 7.19 -15.24
N GLN A 25 6.01 7.54 -15.31
CA GLN A 25 5.59 8.95 -15.14
C GLN A 25 5.77 9.49 -13.72
N ASP A 26 5.87 8.62 -12.72
CA ASP A 26 6.14 9.00 -11.32
C ASP A 26 7.59 8.76 -10.91
N PHE A 27 8.51 8.50 -11.86
CA PHE A 27 9.91 8.20 -11.55
C PHE A 27 10.58 9.28 -10.68
N GLU A 28 10.44 10.56 -11.02
CA GLU A 28 11.03 11.65 -10.23
C GLU A 28 10.40 11.79 -8.84
N ARG A 29 9.10 11.48 -8.70
CA ARG A 29 8.43 11.44 -7.40
C ARG A 29 8.93 10.26 -6.57
N CYS A 30 9.07 9.08 -7.18
CA CYS A 30 9.61 7.90 -6.54
C CYS A 30 11.06 8.11 -6.10
N LYS A 31 11.86 8.82 -6.90
CA LYS A 31 13.22 9.22 -6.54
C LYS A 31 13.23 10.13 -5.31
N LEU A 32 12.37 11.14 -5.26
CA LEU A 32 12.22 11.98 -4.07
C LEU A 32 11.78 11.17 -2.84
N LEU A 33 10.80 10.26 -3.01
CA LEU A 33 10.39 9.35 -1.94
C LEU A 33 11.59 8.53 -1.44
N CYS A 34 12.39 7.97 -2.33
CA CYS A 34 13.59 7.21 -2.00
C CYS A 34 14.58 8.01 -1.16
N GLU A 35 14.85 9.26 -1.53
CA GLU A 35 15.73 10.16 -0.79
C GLU A 35 15.19 10.44 0.63
N THR A 36 13.88 10.67 0.75
CA THR A 36 13.26 10.92 2.07
C THR A 36 13.18 9.66 2.93
N VAL A 37 12.95 8.48 2.33
CA VAL A 37 13.04 7.18 3.01
C VAL A 37 14.44 7.00 3.56
N ASP A 38 15.48 7.17 2.74
CA ASP A 38 16.87 7.00 3.18
C ASP A 38 17.26 7.96 4.32
N LYS A 39 16.72 9.18 4.29
CA LYS A 39 17.00 10.21 5.30
C LYS A 39 16.25 10.01 6.61
N TYR A 40 14.98 9.63 6.55
CA TYR A 40 14.08 9.72 7.70
C TYR A 40 13.60 8.37 8.23
N THR A 41 13.79 7.26 7.52
CA THR A 41 13.23 5.97 7.97
C THR A 41 14.29 4.99 8.47
N THR A 42 13.92 4.23 9.49
CA THR A 42 14.75 3.19 10.11
C THR A 42 13.92 1.94 10.43
N GLY A 43 14.55 0.89 10.94
CA GLY A 43 13.87 -0.35 11.38
C GLY A 43 13.30 -1.23 10.27
N PHE A 44 13.53 -0.91 8.99
CA PHE A 44 13.14 -1.74 7.86
C PHE A 44 14.33 -2.57 7.33
N THR A 45 14.04 -3.74 6.77
CA THR A 45 15.04 -4.64 6.17
C THR A 45 15.36 -4.26 4.73
N LYS A 46 14.31 -4.08 3.91
CA LYS A 46 14.38 -3.79 2.48
C LYS A 46 13.32 -2.77 2.08
N HIS A 47 13.60 -2.05 0.99
CA HIS A 47 12.65 -1.22 0.28
C HIS A 47 12.45 -1.83 -1.11
N TYR A 48 11.28 -2.42 -1.34
CA TYR A 48 10.90 -3.01 -2.63
C TYR A 48 10.15 -1.99 -3.48
N ILE A 49 10.60 -1.75 -4.72
CA ILE A 49 9.86 -0.95 -5.69
C ILE A 49 9.28 -1.89 -6.75
N LEU A 50 7.94 -1.92 -6.86
CA LEU A 50 7.20 -2.82 -7.73
C LEU A 50 6.81 -2.09 -9.01
N VAL A 51 7.40 -2.48 -10.14
CA VAL A 51 7.21 -1.80 -11.42
C VAL A 51 6.78 -2.76 -12.52
N GLU A 52 6.26 -2.21 -13.61
CA GLU A 52 6.06 -2.98 -14.83
C GLU A 52 7.42 -3.35 -15.44
N SER A 53 7.52 -4.49 -16.13
CA SER A 53 8.75 -4.94 -16.79
C SER A 53 9.40 -3.90 -17.70
N LYS A 54 8.59 -3.07 -18.40
CA LYS A 54 9.10 -1.99 -19.27
C LYS A 54 9.88 -0.93 -18.49
N ASP A 55 9.54 -0.74 -17.21
CA ASP A 55 10.07 0.32 -16.35
C ASP A 55 11.28 -0.15 -15.53
N VAL A 56 11.57 -1.46 -15.47
CA VAL A 56 12.66 -2.03 -14.67
C VAL A 56 14.00 -1.35 -14.97
N ALA A 57 14.34 -1.18 -16.25
CA ALA A 57 15.60 -0.55 -16.64
C ALA A 57 15.72 0.89 -16.13
N LEU A 58 14.63 1.67 -16.20
CA LEU A 58 14.58 3.04 -15.69
C LEU A 58 14.76 3.05 -14.16
N PHE A 59 14.04 2.18 -13.45
CA PHE A 59 14.02 2.16 -11.98
C PHE A 59 15.25 1.54 -11.34
N ARG A 60 16.03 0.71 -12.05
CA ARG A 60 17.32 0.18 -11.55
C ARG A 60 18.30 1.26 -11.10
N GLN A 61 18.16 2.47 -11.64
CA GLN A 61 18.93 3.63 -11.20
C GLN A 61 18.69 4.01 -9.72
N LEU A 62 17.58 3.56 -9.12
CA LEU A 62 17.27 3.78 -7.72
C LEU A 62 17.77 2.62 -6.81
N GLU A 63 18.37 1.57 -7.35
CA GLU A 63 18.85 0.44 -6.52
C GLU A 63 19.91 0.88 -5.50
N SER A 64 19.91 0.20 -4.36
CA SER A 64 20.90 0.39 -3.30
C SER A 64 21.08 -0.91 -2.52
N SER A 65 21.96 -0.94 -1.52
CA SER A 65 22.13 -2.13 -0.66
C SER A 65 20.83 -2.58 0.04
N ARG A 66 19.88 -1.65 0.23
CA ARG A 66 18.57 -1.90 0.85
C ARG A 66 17.39 -1.73 -0.10
N ARG A 67 17.58 -1.21 -1.32
CA ARG A 67 16.50 -0.95 -2.28
C ARG A 67 16.59 -1.88 -3.48
N ILE A 68 15.51 -2.62 -3.74
CA ILE A 68 15.44 -3.66 -4.76
C ILE A 68 14.26 -3.36 -5.69
N ILE A 69 14.51 -3.40 -7.00
CA ILE A 69 13.45 -3.26 -8.01
C ILE A 69 12.90 -4.64 -8.32
N ILE A 70 11.58 -4.80 -8.24
CA ILE A 70 10.87 -6.04 -8.53
C ILE A 70 10.09 -5.86 -9.82
N ASP A 71 10.36 -6.75 -10.78
CA ASP A 71 9.58 -6.86 -12.01
C ASP A 71 8.23 -7.50 -11.69
N GLU A 72 7.14 -6.92 -12.19
CA GLU A 72 5.81 -7.49 -12.00
C GLU A 72 5.67 -8.94 -12.46
N ARG A 73 6.49 -9.40 -13.41
CA ARG A 73 6.48 -10.79 -13.90
C ARG A 73 6.92 -11.80 -12.85
N ASP A 74 7.70 -11.36 -11.86
CA ASP A 74 8.14 -12.19 -10.74
C ASP A 74 7.06 -12.28 -9.64
N LEU A 75 5.99 -11.48 -9.74
CA LEU A 75 4.91 -11.42 -8.77
C LEU A 75 3.56 -11.91 -9.31
N LEU A 76 3.24 -11.53 -10.55
CA LEU A 76 1.93 -11.72 -11.13
C LEU A 76 1.85 -13.04 -11.91
N PRO A 77 0.66 -13.65 -12.01
CA PRO A 77 0.50 -14.87 -12.76
C PRO A 77 0.89 -14.70 -14.22
N SER A 78 1.61 -15.69 -14.77
CA SER A 78 2.12 -15.70 -16.14
C SER A 78 1.05 -15.63 -17.23
N TRP A 79 -0.24 -15.71 -16.88
CA TRP A 79 -1.37 -15.58 -17.80
C TRP A 79 -1.98 -14.17 -17.85
N LEU A 80 -1.42 -13.20 -17.14
CA LEU A 80 -1.83 -11.79 -17.14
C LEU A 80 -0.70 -10.96 -17.77
N HIS A 81 -0.97 -10.33 -18.91
CA HIS A 81 0.06 -9.66 -19.70
C HIS A 81 -0.27 -8.19 -19.96
N ALA A 82 0.75 -7.35 -19.91
CA ALA A 82 0.67 -5.92 -20.19
C ALA A 82 0.78 -5.62 -21.70
N PHE A 83 -0.12 -4.79 -22.21
CA PHE A 83 -0.16 -4.31 -23.59
C PHE A 83 -0.31 -2.80 -23.64
N TRP A 84 0.13 -2.20 -24.75
CA TRP A 84 -0.22 -0.82 -25.06
C TRP A 84 -1.68 -0.79 -25.53
N ASP A 85 -2.48 0.13 -25.00
CA ASP A 85 -3.90 0.19 -25.30
C ASP A 85 -4.18 1.03 -26.56
N PRO A 86 -4.64 0.43 -27.67
CA PRO A 86 -4.99 1.17 -28.89
C PRO A 86 -6.12 2.17 -28.67
N THR A 87 -7.03 1.91 -27.73
CA THR A 87 -8.19 2.79 -27.44
C THR A 87 -7.79 4.10 -26.75
N HIS A 88 -6.56 4.17 -26.24
CA HIS A 88 -5.96 5.37 -25.65
C HIS A 88 -4.76 5.88 -26.47
N LEU A 89 -4.81 5.71 -27.79
CA LEU A 89 -3.73 6.13 -28.72
C LEU A 89 -2.36 5.58 -28.31
N TRP A 90 -2.33 4.37 -27.74
CA TRP A 90 -1.12 3.70 -27.27
C TRP A 90 -0.38 4.43 -26.14
N ARG A 91 -1.03 5.39 -25.47
CA ARG A 91 -0.44 6.19 -24.37
C ARG A 91 -0.64 5.58 -22.99
N ARG A 92 -1.45 4.53 -22.87
CA ARG A 92 -1.76 3.87 -21.60
C ARG A 92 -1.57 2.37 -21.71
N ARG A 93 -1.28 1.76 -20.57
CA ARG A 93 -1.14 0.31 -20.44
C ARG A 93 -2.48 -0.33 -20.08
N ILE A 94 -2.70 -1.54 -20.60
CA ILE A 94 -3.84 -2.40 -20.29
C ILE A 94 -3.31 -3.81 -20.05
N TRP A 95 -3.80 -4.47 -19.01
CA TRP A 95 -3.44 -5.86 -18.73
C TRP A 95 -4.59 -6.78 -19.14
N LEU A 96 -4.27 -7.78 -19.95
CA LEU A 96 -5.24 -8.68 -20.55
C LEU A 96 -4.98 -10.12 -20.12
N SER A 97 -6.08 -10.85 -19.94
CA SER A 97 -6.10 -12.28 -19.68
C SER A 97 -7.47 -12.84 -20.08
N LEU A 98 -7.53 -14.13 -20.40
CA LEU A 98 -8.81 -14.85 -20.55
C LEU A 98 -9.52 -15.06 -19.21
N LYS A 99 -8.83 -14.85 -18.08
CA LYS A 99 -9.36 -15.08 -16.73
C LYS A 99 -9.90 -13.83 -16.04
N THR A 100 -9.63 -12.63 -16.57
CA THR A 100 -9.98 -11.36 -15.95
C THR A 100 -10.73 -10.46 -16.93
N LYS A 101 -11.41 -9.43 -16.42
CA LYS A 101 -11.72 -8.27 -17.27
C LYS A 101 -10.41 -7.54 -17.60
N PRO A 102 -10.36 -6.69 -18.65
CA PRO A 102 -9.20 -5.86 -18.90
C PRO A 102 -8.87 -4.98 -17.69
N LEU A 103 -7.63 -5.00 -17.23
CA LEU A 103 -7.18 -4.26 -16.06
C LEU A 103 -6.37 -3.02 -16.46
N ARG A 104 -6.39 -2.00 -15.60
CA ARG A 104 -5.62 -0.75 -15.73
C ARG A 104 -4.46 -0.73 -14.75
N GLY A 105 -3.46 0.13 -14.97
CA GLY A 105 -2.26 0.23 -14.12
C GLY A 105 -2.57 0.27 -12.63
N TRP A 106 -3.52 1.10 -12.19
CA TRP A 106 -3.92 1.17 -10.79
C TRP A 106 -4.44 -0.16 -10.22
N HIS A 107 -5.15 -0.98 -11.01
CA HIS A 107 -5.59 -2.30 -10.54
C HIS A 107 -4.37 -3.20 -10.32
N VAL A 108 -3.41 -3.16 -11.23
CA VAL A 108 -2.25 -4.04 -11.21
C VAL A 108 -1.25 -3.62 -10.13
N GLN A 109 -1.12 -2.34 -9.83
CA GLN A 109 -0.37 -1.86 -8.67
C GLN A 109 -0.90 -2.48 -7.36
N GLN A 110 -2.22 -2.53 -7.17
CA GLN A 110 -2.83 -3.21 -6.03
C GLN A 110 -2.54 -4.72 -6.01
N LEU A 111 -2.60 -5.38 -7.17
CA LEU A 111 -2.28 -6.82 -7.28
C LEU A 111 -0.81 -7.10 -6.94
N ARG A 112 0.14 -6.28 -7.41
CA ARG A 112 1.57 -6.43 -7.10
C ARG A 112 1.82 -6.33 -5.59
N ARG A 113 1.16 -5.38 -4.91
CA ARG A 113 1.24 -5.22 -3.46
C ARG A 113 0.78 -6.49 -2.74
N ILE A 114 -0.36 -7.06 -3.11
CA ILE A 114 -0.84 -8.32 -2.53
C ILE A 114 0.12 -9.48 -2.83
N ALA A 115 0.56 -9.61 -4.08
CA ALA A 115 1.41 -10.71 -4.53
C ALA A 115 2.79 -10.74 -3.85
N LEU A 116 3.33 -9.57 -3.48
CA LEU A 116 4.63 -9.46 -2.81
C LEU A 116 4.72 -10.33 -1.55
N ALA A 117 3.62 -10.45 -0.80
CA ALA A 117 3.59 -11.25 0.42
C ALA A 117 3.91 -12.74 0.17
N GLY A 118 3.57 -13.27 -1.01
CA GLY A 118 3.92 -14.64 -1.39
C GLY A 118 5.37 -14.80 -1.84
N ALA A 119 6.03 -13.71 -2.25
CA ALA A 119 7.38 -13.74 -2.82
C ALA A 119 8.48 -13.43 -1.82
N MET A 120 8.20 -12.60 -0.80
CA MET A 120 9.20 -12.12 0.16
C MET A 120 9.06 -12.81 1.53
N GLU A 121 10.04 -12.64 2.42
CA GLU A 121 10.13 -13.34 3.72
C GLU A 121 9.96 -12.44 4.94
N GLU A 122 9.76 -11.13 4.75
CA GLU A 122 9.45 -10.22 5.86
C GLU A 122 8.12 -10.53 6.53
N ASP A 123 8.03 -10.27 7.84
CA ASP A 123 6.83 -10.53 8.63
C ASP A 123 5.73 -9.50 8.35
N GLY A 124 6.12 -8.28 7.96
CA GLY A 124 5.19 -7.22 7.59
C GLY A 124 5.74 -6.28 6.51
N PHE A 125 4.82 -5.55 5.90
CA PHE A 125 5.09 -4.64 4.80
C PHE A 125 4.44 -3.29 5.08
N LEU A 126 5.21 -2.21 5.02
CA LEU A 126 4.70 -0.83 4.99
C LEU A 126 4.56 -0.38 3.54
N TYR A 127 3.33 -0.27 3.07
CA TYR A 127 3.03 0.17 1.72
C TYR A 127 2.84 1.69 1.64
N MET A 128 3.36 2.27 0.56
CA MET A 128 3.25 3.68 0.23
C MET A 128 3.20 3.89 -1.28
N ASP A 129 2.52 4.96 -1.71
CA ASP A 129 2.53 5.39 -3.11
C ASP A 129 3.80 6.22 -3.42
N SER A 130 4.17 6.33 -4.71
CA SER A 130 5.40 7.04 -5.12
C SER A 130 5.32 8.56 -5.00
N ASP A 131 4.16 9.13 -4.71
CA ASP A 131 3.91 10.57 -4.57
C ASP A 131 3.89 11.03 -3.10
N MET A 132 4.61 10.30 -2.26
CA MET A 132 4.80 10.57 -0.83
C MET A 132 6.21 11.11 -0.55
N ALA A 133 6.37 11.85 0.55
CA ALA A 133 7.67 12.29 1.06
C ALA A 133 7.68 12.26 2.59
N PHE A 134 8.68 11.60 3.19
CA PHE A 134 8.90 11.65 4.64
C PHE A 134 9.53 12.99 5.03
N LEU A 135 9.03 13.58 6.12
CA LEU A 135 9.50 14.87 6.64
C LEU A 135 9.97 14.78 8.10
N ARG A 136 9.72 13.67 8.79
CA ARG A 136 10.11 13.43 10.18
C ARG A 136 10.65 12.01 10.35
N PRO A 137 11.55 11.77 11.34
CA PRO A 137 12.04 10.45 11.65
C PRO A 137 10.91 9.44 11.89
N PHE A 138 11.03 8.26 11.32
CA PHE A 138 10.06 7.18 11.47
C PHE A 138 10.78 5.83 11.57
N ASP A 139 10.56 5.11 12.66
CA ASP A 139 11.08 3.76 12.84
C ASP A 139 9.97 2.74 12.53
N CYS A 140 10.18 1.89 11.52
CA CYS A 140 9.22 0.86 11.12
C CYS A 140 8.95 -0.17 12.24
N SER A 141 9.84 -0.29 13.23
CA SER A 141 9.60 -1.13 14.41
C SER A 141 8.37 -0.67 15.21
N THR A 142 8.02 0.62 15.13
CA THR A 142 6.85 1.21 15.82
C THR A 142 5.51 0.75 15.24
N LEU A 143 5.52 0.12 14.07
CA LEU A 143 4.33 -0.53 13.50
C LEU A 143 3.91 -1.78 14.30
N TRP A 144 4.73 -2.24 15.24
CA TRP A 144 4.51 -3.47 15.99
C TRP A 144 4.30 -3.21 17.48
N HIS A 145 3.27 -3.84 18.05
CA HIS A 145 3.09 -4.00 19.49
C HIS A 145 3.30 -5.47 19.85
N GLY A 146 4.54 -5.82 20.19
CA GLY A 146 4.96 -7.21 20.26
C GLY A 146 4.87 -7.85 18.88
N GLU A 147 3.98 -8.83 18.71
CA GLU A 147 3.73 -9.48 17.42
C GLU A 147 2.53 -8.92 16.65
N LYS A 148 1.84 -7.96 17.26
CA LYS A 148 0.65 -7.38 16.65
C LYS A 148 1.09 -6.27 15.71
N LEU A 149 0.82 -6.43 14.42
CA LEU A 149 1.07 -5.38 13.44
C LEU A 149 -0.08 -4.36 13.48
N ARG A 150 0.26 -3.10 13.30
CA ARG A 150 -0.70 -2.02 13.13
C ARG A 150 -1.66 -2.30 11.98
N LEU A 151 -2.96 -2.18 12.25
CA LEU A 151 -4.01 -2.11 11.24
C LEU A 151 -4.61 -0.69 11.27
N PHE A 152 -4.42 0.04 10.18
CA PHE A 152 -5.07 1.34 10.01
C PHE A 152 -6.56 1.17 9.78
N VAL A 153 -7.38 1.93 10.52
CA VAL A 153 -8.83 1.93 10.36
C VAL A 153 -9.43 3.31 10.65
N ARG A 154 -10.42 3.72 9.87
CA ARG A 154 -11.35 4.81 10.20
C ARG A 154 -12.72 4.21 10.49
N PRO A 155 -13.08 4.04 11.77
CA PRO A 155 -14.33 3.40 12.15
C PRO A 155 -15.54 4.15 11.60
N ASN A 156 -16.51 3.42 11.04
CA ASN A 156 -17.77 3.96 10.52
C ASN A 156 -17.66 5.03 9.41
N ALA A 157 -16.48 5.24 8.82
CA ALA A 157 -16.27 6.26 7.78
C ALA A 157 -17.12 6.05 6.51
N LEU A 158 -17.59 4.82 6.26
CA LEU A 158 -18.46 4.52 5.12
C LEU A 158 -19.96 4.72 5.43
N ALA A 159 -20.33 5.10 6.66
CA ALA A 159 -21.70 5.50 6.96
C ALA A 159 -22.06 6.82 6.25
N ASN A 160 -21.09 7.72 6.10
CA ASN A 160 -21.17 8.96 5.32
C ASN A 160 -19.95 9.04 4.39
N PRO A 161 -19.93 8.23 3.31
CA PRO A 161 -18.73 8.03 2.54
C PRO A 161 -18.34 9.31 1.81
N LYS A 162 -17.09 9.75 1.99
CA LYS A 162 -16.51 10.87 1.22
C LYS A 162 -16.45 10.55 -0.28
N TRP A 163 -16.23 9.28 -0.62
CA TRP A 163 -16.09 8.80 -1.99
C TRP A 163 -17.12 7.70 -2.30
N PRO A 164 -17.91 7.83 -3.38
CA PRO A 164 -18.97 6.88 -3.71
C PRO A 164 -18.44 5.48 -4.07
N GLU A 165 -17.16 5.35 -4.41
CA GLU A 165 -16.52 4.08 -4.75
C GLU A 165 -16.27 3.20 -3.52
N HIS A 166 -16.00 3.79 -2.35
CA HIS A 166 -15.57 3.04 -1.16
C HIS A 166 -16.63 2.03 -0.69
N PRO A 167 -17.93 2.38 -0.59
CA PRO A 167 -18.97 1.39 -0.27
C PRO A 167 -19.04 0.25 -1.28
N VAL A 168 -18.80 0.53 -2.58
CA VAL A 168 -18.79 -0.51 -3.61
C VAL A 168 -17.60 -1.45 -3.45
N TRP A 169 -16.42 -0.89 -3.14
CA TRP A 169 -15.23 -1.69 -2.85
C TRP A 169 -15.40 -2.53 -1.59
N ALA A 170 -16.03 -2.00 -0.53
CA ALA A 170 -16.34 -2.75 0.68
C ALA A 170 -17.34 -3.89 0.43
N ALA A 171 -18.41 -3.63 -0.35
CA ALA A 171 -19.35 -4.68 -0.74
C ALA A 171 -18.68 -5.77 -1.61
N ASN A 172 -17.75 -5.38 -2.48
CA ASN A 172 -17.02 -6.33 -3.31
C ASN A 172 -15.97 -7.13 -2.52
N ALA A 173 -15.31 -6.53 -1.53
CA ALA A 173 -14.48 -7.26 -0.57
C ALA A 173 -15.30 -8.31 0.17
N ALA A 174 -16.51 -7.98 0.62
CA ALA A 174 -17.38 -8.94 1.28
C ALA A 174 -17.75 -10.13 0.39
N LYS A 175 -18.05 -9.88 -0.89
CA LYS A 175 -18.30 -10.94 -1.89
C LYS A 175 -17.07 -11.82 -2.13
N LEU A 176 -15.89 -11.24 -2.28
CA LEU A 176 -14.65 -11.99 -2.51
C LEU A 176 -14.26 -12.87 -1.33
N LEU A 177 -14.48 -12.37 -0.11
CA LEU A 177 -14.16 -13.07 1.13
C LEU A 177 -15.26 -14.04 1.57
N GLY A 178 -16.44 -14.03 0.94
CA GLY A 178 -17.58 -14.84 1.33
C GLY A 178 -18.07 -14.51 2.74
N ILE A 179 -18.19 -13.23 3.05
CA ILE A 179 -18.64 -12.73 4.36
C ILE A 179 -19.91 -11.90 4.23
N GLN A 180 -20.72 -11.89 5.28
CA GLN A 180 -21.83 -10.95 5.40
C GLN A 180 -21.33 -9.61 5.94
N ASN A 181 -21.93 -8.51 5.50
CA ASN A 181 -21.59 -7.19 6.02
C ASN A 181 -22.09 -7.04 7.46
N GLY A 182 -21.15 -7.05 8.41
CA GLY A 182 -21.37 -6.68 9.81
C GLY A 182 -20.97 -5.24 10.11
N LYS A 183 -20.69 -4.93 11.39
CA LYS A 183 -20.29 -3.58 11.83
C LYS A 183 -19.02 -3.07 11.13
N SER A 184 -18.04 -3.94 10.92
CA SER A 184 -16.82 -3.72 10.13
C SER A 184 -17.09 -3.29 8.68
N GLY A 185 -18.30 -3.52 8.17
CA GLY A 185 -18.73 -3.12 6.83
C GLY A 185 -18.80 -1.62 6.62
N LEU A 186 -18.83 -0.85 7.70
CA LEU A 186 -18.82 0.61 7.67
C LEU A 186 -17.42 1.21 7.88
N ASN A 187 -16.41 0.38 8.15
CA ASN A 187 -15.04 0.85 8.36
C ASN A 187 -14.34 1.14 7.02
N ASP A 188 -13.52 2.16 7.00
CA ASP A 188 -12.59 2.44 5.91
C ASP A 188 -11.16 2.12 6.35
N TYR A 189 -10.37 1.51 5.47
CA TYR A 189 -9.00 1.07 5.72
C TYR A 189 -7.99 1.73 4.77
N ILE A 190 -8.43 2.65 3.92
CA ILE A 190 -7.60 3.30 2.91
C ILE A 190 -6.72 4.38 3.55
N GLY A 191 -5.41 4.28 3.38
CA GLY A 191 -4.43 5.27 3.85
C GLY A 191 -3.15 5.22 3.00
N GLN A 192 -2.26 6.18 3.23
CA GLN A 192 -1.05 6.38 2.40
C GLN A 192 0.25 5.80 2.98
N LEU A 193 0.19 5.23 4.19
CA LEU A 193 1.26 4.51 4.86
C LEU A 193 0.63 3.34 5.64
N VAL A 194 0.18 2.32 4.92
CA VAL A 194 -0.58 1.19 5.50
C VAL A 194 0.29 -0.04 5.63
N SER A 195 0.18 -0.71 6.77
CA SER A 195 0.97 -1.90 7.10
C SER A 195 0.15 -3.17 7.00
N TRP A 196 0.67 -4.19 6.32
CA TRP A 196 0.05 -5.52 6.26
C TRP A 196 1.01 -6.61 6.69
N ARG A 197 0.47 -7.62 7.38
CA ARG A 197 1.20 -8.77 7.91
C ARG A 197 1.22 -9.86 6.86
N ARG A 198 2.40 -10.41 6.59
CA ARG A 198 2.62 -11.33 5.46
C ARG A 198 1.68 -12.52 5.48
N ASP A 199 1.65 -13.22 6.61
CA ASP A 199 0.82 -14.41 6.79
C ASP A 199 -0.67 -14.12 6.60
N SER A 200 -1.12 -12.92 6.98
CA SER A 200 -2.51 -12.49 6.89
C SER A 200 -2.88 -12.15 5.44
N VAL A 201 -1.94 -11.63 4.64
CA VAL A 201 -2.13 -11.46 3.19
C VAL A 201 -2.19 -12.82 2.49
N ILE A 202 -1.30 -13.75 2.84
CA ILE A 202 -1.29 -15.11 2.27
C ILE A 202 -2.61 -15.82 2.56
N SER A 203 -3.03 -15.85 3.83
CA SER A 203 -4.27 -16.51 4.24
C SER A 203 -5.53 -15.80 3.70
N MET A 204 -5.45 -14.49 3.40
CA MET A 204 -6.49 -13.75 2.67
C MET A 204 -6.62 -14.25 1.23
N CYS A 205 -5.50 -14.42 0.52
CA CYS A 205 -5.50 -14.98 -0.83
C CYS A 205 -6.10 -16.39 -0.83
N GLU A 206 -5.64 -17.28 0.07
CA GLU A 206 -6.18 -18.64 0.23
C GLU A 206 -7.68 -18.63 0.50
N ARG A 207 -8.17 -17.72 1.34
CA ARG A 207 -9.61 -17.55 1.61
C ARG A 207 -10.40 -17.20 0.35
N ILE A 208 -9.89 -16.27 -0.46
CA ILE A 208 -10.54 -15.88 -1.72
C ILE A 208 -10.59 -17.08 -2.67
N GLU A 209 -9.50 -17.84 -2.76
CA GLU A 209 -9.43 -19.00 -3.65
C GLU A 209 -10.39 -20.10 -3.22
N ALA A 210 -10.41 -20.43 -1.93
CA ALA A 210 -11.32 -21.42 -1.35
C ALA A 210 -12.80 -21.01 -1.53
N HIS A 211 -13.11 -19.72 -1.38
CA HIS A 211 -14.49 -19.24 -1.53
C HIS A 211 -14.95 -19.16 -2.99
N THR A 212 -14.08 -18.69 -3.89
CA THR A 212 -14.46 -18.40 -5.28
C THR A 212 -14.18 -19.52 -6.26
N GLY A 213 -13.42 -20.54 -5.85
CA GLY A 213 -12.95 -21.64 -6.69
C GLY A 213 -11.98 -21.20 -7.80
N GLN A 214 -11.38 -20.02 -7.65
CA GLN A 214 -10.54 -19.37 -8.67
C GLN A 214 -9.30 -18.79 -8.03
N HIS A 215 -8.20 -18.74 -8.78
CA HIS A 215 -7.00 -18.00 -8.35
C HIS A 215 -7.36 -16.56 -7.93
N TRP A 216 -6.80 -16.06 -6.83
CA TRP A 216 -7.23 -14.81 -6.19
C TRP A 216 -7.14 -13.60 -7.15
N VAL A 217 -6.08 -13.53 -7.99
CA VAL A 217 -5.94 -12.52 -9.04
C VAL A 217 -7.10 -12.57 -10.06
N ALA A 218 -7.56 -13.77 -10.41
CA ALA A 218 -8.67 -13.93 -11.35
C ALA A 218 -9.98 -13.43 -10.74
N ALA A 219 -10.23 -13.76 -9.47
CA ALA A 219 -11.40 -13.29 -8.74
C ALA A 219 -11.45 -11.75 -8.64
N LEU A 220 -10.34 -11.12 -8.22
CA LEU A 220 -10.21 -9.67 -8.20
C LEU A 220 -10.33 -9.05 -9.61
N GLY A 221 -9.68 -9.66 -10.59
CA GLY A 221 -9.69 -9.15 -11.96
C GLY A 221 -11.07 -9.23 -12.64
N LYS A 222 -11.95 -10.15 -12.22
CA LYS A 222 -13.35 -10.19 -12.69
C LYS A 222 -14.22 -9.12 -12.04
N ILE A 223 -13.99 -8.81 -10.76
CA ILE A 223 -14.77 -7.79 -10.05
C ILE A 223 -14.34 -6.37 -10.43
N ARG A 224 -13.04 -6.15 -10.67
CA ARG A 224 -12.36 -4.88 -11.02
C ARG A 224 -12.48 -3.74 -10.00
N ARG A 225 -13.64 -3.55 -9.40
CA ARG A 225 -13.91 -2.48 -8.43
C ARG A 225 -13.57 -2.97 -7.04
N PHE A 226 -12.29 -2.96 -6.70
CA PHE A 226 -11.79 -3.35 -5.39
C PHE A 226 -10.77 -2.33 -4.88
N SER A 227 -10.55 -2.37 -3.57
CA SER A 227 -9.38 -1.81 -2.91
C SER A 227 -8.73 -2.93 -2.09
N GLU A 228 -7.44 -3.09 -2.29
CA GLU A 228 -6.55 -3.93 -1.51
C GLU A 228 -6.54 -3.57 -0.02
N CYS A 229 -6.59 -2.29 0.33
CA CYS A 229 -6.65 -1.83 1.71
C CYS A 229 -7.96 -2.25 2.39
N ILE A 230 -9.09 -2.03 1.71
CA ILE A 230 -10.40 -2.45 2.22
C ILE A 230 -10.47 -3.98 2.29
N LEU A 231 -9.98 -4.69 1.28
CA LEU A 231 -9.97 -6.16 1.26
C LEU A 231 -9.18 -6.72 2.45
N TYR A 232 -7.96 -6.21 2.68
CA TYR A 232 -7.11 -6.61 3.79
C TYR A 232 -7.77 -6.31 5.14
N GLY A 233 -8.24 -5.08 5.35
CA GLY A 233 -8.88 -4.69 6.60
C GLY A 233 -10.14 -5.49 6.91
N ARG A 234 -11.00 -5.72 5.91
CA ARG A 234 -12.19 -6.58 6.05
C ARG A 234 -11.80 -8.03 6.34
N TYR A 235 -10.73 -8.55 5.74
CA TYR A 235 -10.23 -9.88 6.08
C TYR A 235 -9.79 -9.97 7.55
N VAL A 236 -9.01 -9.01 8.03
CA VAL A 236 -8.54 -8.98 9.42
C VAL A 236 -9.72 -8.86 10.41
N ASP A 237 -10.66 -7.95 10.18
CA ASP A 237 -11.76 -7.72 11.10
C ASP A 237 -12.82 -8.83 11.07
N ASP A 238 -13.18 -9.32 9.88
CA ASP A 238 -14.31 -10.24 9.74
C ASP A 238 -13.93 -11.71 9.80
N ILE A 239 -12.74 -12.09 9.31
CA ILE A 239 -12.27 -13.48 9.32
C ILE A 239 -11.30 -13.72 10.48
N LEU A 240 -10.24 -12.93 10.59
CA LEU A 240 -9.24 -13.12 11.66
C LEU A 240 -9.68 -12.60 13.02
N LYS A 241 -10.75 -11.79 13.08
CA LYS A 241 -11.22 -11.13 14.32
C LYS A 241 -10.11 -10.34 15.02
N GLY A 242 -9.26 -9.67 14.25
CA GLY A 242 -8.15 -8.85 14.76
C GLY A 242 -6.92 -9.63 15.22
N VAL A 243 -6.87 -10.97 15.05
CA VAL A 243 -5.69 -11.76 15.41
C VAL A 243 -4.45 -11.25 14.66
N GLY A 244 -3.34 -11.12 15.40
CA GLY A 244 -2.07 -10.60 14.88
C GLY A 244 -2.05 -9.09 14.66
N HIS A 245 -3.07 -8.35 15.10
CA HIS A 245 -3.19 -6.91 14.85
C HIS A 245 -3.59 -6.10 16.07
N PHE A 246 -3.25 -4.82 16.04
CA PHE A 246 -3.88 -3.79 16.85
C PHE A 246 -4.42 -2.69 15.93
N HIS A 247 -5.59 -2.17 16.25
CA HIS A 247 -6.21 -1.09 15.47
C HIS A 247 -5.61 0.26 15.83
N ASP A 248 -5.41 1.09 14.82
CA ASP A 248 -4.96 2.46 14.95
C ASP A 248 -5.72 3.37 13.97
N THR A 249 -6.14 4.53 14.45
CA THR A 249 -6.87 5.54 13.67
C THR A 249 -6.00 6.70 13.20
N GLY A 250 -4.73 6.79 13.65
CA GLY A 250 -3.81 7.86 13.28
C GLY A 250 -3.37 7.77 11.83
N ASP A 251 -3.60 8.81 11.03
CA ASP A 251 -3.05 8.87 9.68
C ASP A 251 -1.56 9.25 9.77
N LEU A 252 -0.64 8.35 9.43
CA LEU A 252 0.80 8.65 9.45
C LEU A 252 1.24 9.64 8.36
N CYS A 253 0.40 9.83 7.35
CA CYS A 253 0.66 10.69 6.20
C CYS A 253 -0.47 11.70 6.01
N ARG A 254 -0.13 12.98 5.95
CA ARG A 254 -1.07 14.04 5.59
C ARG A 254 -1.13 14.19 4.09
N VAL A 255 -2.32 14.09 3.50
CA VAL A 255 -2.48 14.08 2.04
C VAL A 255 -3.15 15.34 1.55
N TYR A 256 -2.56 15.97 0.53
CA TYR A 256 -3.17 17.05 -0.21
C TYR A 256 -3.94 16.46 -1.41
N TRP A 257 -5.26 16.65 -1.45
CA TRP A 257 -6.16 15.96 -2.39
C TRP A 257 -6.67 16.81 -3.54
N PHE A 258 -6.64 18.13 -3.42
CA PHE A 258 -7.43 19.01 -4.28
C PHE A 258 -6.57 19.71 -5.34
N SER A 259 -7.21 20.06 -6.46
CA SER A 259 -6.64 20.88 -7.52
C SER A 259 -7.30 22.27 -7.47
N PRO A 260 -6.62 23.38 -7.81
CA PRO A 260 -5.26 23.48 -8.36
C PRO A 260 -4.13 23.13 -7.36
N PRO A 261 -2.88 22.96 -7.82
CA PRO A 261 -1.74 22.84 -6.91
C PRO A 261 -1.64 24.05 -5.98
N PRO A 262 -1.21 23.85 -4.72
CA PRO A 262 -1.09 24.93 -3.76
C PRO A 262 0.01 25.91 -4.19
N THR A 263 -0.15 27.18 -3.81
CA THR A 263 0.97 28.14 -3.77
C THR A 263 2.05 27.67 -2.79
N GLU A 264 3.25 28.24 -2.89
CA GLU A 264 4.34 27.90 -1.98
C GLU A 264 3.97 28.16 -0.50
N ASP A 265 3.33 29.28 -0.19
CA ASP A 265 2.90 29.63 1.17
C ASP A 265 1.83 28.67 1.69
N GLU A 266 0.84 28.31 0.87
CA GLU A 266 -0.17 27.31 1.22
C GLU A 266 0.47 25.95 1.47
N PHE A 267 1.50 25.60 0.70
CA PHE A 267 2.19 24.34 0.88
C PHE A 267 3.05 24.32 2.15
N ARG A 268 3.74 25.42 2.46
CA ARG A 268 4.44 25.60 3.74
C ARG A 268 3.48 25.52 4.92
N ALA A 269 2.31 26.15 4.83
CA ALA A 269 1.26 26.06 5.85
C ALA A 269 0.70 24.64 5.99
N PHE A 270 0.51 23.93 4.88
CA PHE A 270 0.09 22.52 4.88
C PHE A 270 1.08 21.62 5.63
N ILE A 271 2.39 21.82 5.42
CA ILE A 271 3.46 21.10 6.13
C ILE A 271 3.51 21.50 7.60
N ALA A 272 3.41 22.79 7.91
CA ALA A 272 3.38 23.29 9.28
C ALA A 272 2.20 22.72 10.09
N GLY A 273 1.10 22.38 9.41
CA GLY A 273 -0.07 21.75 10.01
C GLY A 273 0.05 20.25 10.32
N LEU A 274 1.16 19.59 10.03
CA LEU A 274 1.35 18.16 10.33
C LEU A 274 1.12 17.86 11.82
N GLU A 275 0.17 16.96 12.09
CA GLU A 275 -0.10 16.48 13.44
C GLU A 275 1.13 15.76 14.03
N PRO A 276 1.29 15.67 15.36
CA PRO A 276 2.53 15.13 15.96
C PRO A 276 2.91 13.72 15.51
N HIS A 277 1.92 12.87 15.21
CA HIS A 277 2.13 11.49 14.75
C HIS A 277 2.32 11.37 13.23
N GLN A 278 2.04 12.43 12.46
CA GLN A 278 2.25 12.44 11.02
C GLN A 278 3.74 12.62 10.71
N VAL A 279 4.27 11.71 9.89
CA VAL A 279 5.70 11.65 9.54
C VAL A 279 5.97 11.94 8.08
N ALA A 280 4.92 11.91 7.24
CA ALA A 280 5.02 12.11 5.81
C ALA A 280 3.90 12.99 5.28
N ILE A 281 4.11 13.48 4.05
CA ILE A 281 3.09 14.13 3.24
C ILE A 281 2.86 13.35 1.95
N GLY A 282 1.64 13.44 1.42
CA GLY A 282 1.27 12.95 0.11
C GLY A 282 0.83 14.08 -0.79
N MET A 283 1.40 14.17 -1.99
CA MET A 283 1.09 15.20 -2.98
C MET A 283 0.66 14.50 -4.27
N GLN A 284 -0.65 14.28 -4.40
CA GLN A 284 -1.19 13.41 -5.44
C GLN A 284 -0.68 13.78 -6.83
N SER A 285 -0.18 12.79 -7.58
CA SER A 285 0.50 13.05 -8.87
C SER A 285 -0.35 13.80 -9.89
N PHE A 286 -1.69 13.65 -9.83
CA PHE A 286 -2.64 14.34 -10.71
C PHE A 286 -2.83 15.83 -10.42
N ILE A 287 -2.30 16.36 -9.32
CA ILE A 287 -2.45 17.77 -8.92
C ILE A 287 -1.51 18.67 -9.73
N GLY A 288 -0.46 18.12 -10.35
CA GLY A 288 0.42 18.88 -11.24
C GLY A 288 1.50 19.72 -10.52
N LEU A 289 1.69 19.52 -9.21
CA LEU A 289 2.79 20.13 -8.47
C LEU A 289 4.13 19.51 -8.92
N SER A 290 5.10 20.32 -9.35
CA SER A 290 6.38 19.80 -9.83
C SER A 290 7.22 19.23 -8.68
N VAL A 291 8.09 18.26 -8.97
CA VAL A 291 9.00 17.68 -7.96
C VAL A 291 9.99 18.73 -7.45
N ASP A 292 10.41 19.67 -8.31
CA ASP A 292 11.32 20.75 -7.93
C ASP A 292 10.66 21.74 -6.94
N ASP A 293 9.37 22.03 -7.13
CA ASP A 293 8.61 22.82 -6.15
C ASP A 293 8.50 22.08 -4.82
N ILE A 294 8.30 20.76 -4.85
CA ILE A 294 8.27 19.95 -3.62
C ILE A 294 9.61 20.02 -2.90
N ARG A 295 10.71 19.76 -3.60
CA ARG A 295 12.07 19.84 -3.07
C ARG A 295 12.36 21.19 -2.42
N ARG A 296 12.04 22.28 -3.14
CA ARG A 296 12.22 23.66 -2.64
C ARG A 296 11.47 23.92 -1.34
N VAL A 297 10.28 23.37 -1.17
CA VAL A 297 9.49 23.58 0.04
C VAL A 297 9.97 22.70 1.20
N ILE A 298 10.34 21.45 0.94
CA ILE A 298 10.75 20.49 1.98
C ILE A 298 12.25 20.55 2.33
N ASN A 299 13.02 21.43 1.68
CA ASN A 299 14.45 21.66 1.88
C ASN A 299 15.31 20.39 1.69
N ILE A 300 15.13 19.71 0.56
CA ILE A 300 15.91 18.53 0.12
C ILE A 300 16.40 18.72 -1.30
#